data_AF-A0A3B1ADR4-F1
#
_entry.id   AF-A0A3B1ADR4-F1
#
_cell.length_a   1.000
_cell.length_b   1.000
_cell.length_c   1.000
_cell.angle_alpha   90.00
_cell.angle_beta   90.00
_cell.angle_gamma   90.00
#
_symmetry.space_group_name_H-M   'P 1'
#
loop_
_entity.id
_entity.type
_entity.pdbx_description
1 polymer ?
#
loop_
_entity_poly.entity_id
_entity_poly.type
_entity_poly.pdbx_seq_one_letter_code
_entity_poly.pdbx_strand_id
1 'polypeptide(L)'
;MVAKRFGQALAEALSRVEKQAQQGIVKSADIQRTDRERLQHAGWLQPIMKGWYLLGQSDDAKPGSTTPWFGHFWGFIRYYLSDRYGENYCLSAECSLDLHTDATSIPRQVVAMTATGGANTLTLPHNTSLLVYPDPANLPSAPVRLNELRVMALPLALCRAAPRYFEFSPMNAELALRLADPVELSRILLEGAHTRAASRLMGAYQFIGETERAERIKGDMAAVGYRISPVNPFQTERPLLGAGTQLSSPLVGRLRALWEGMRETVIDIFPKPPGLPADSSGYRDSMEDIYQHDAYNSLSIEGYQVTPALIEKVRLGQWNPDASLQDQAQVAALAARGYYETFQRVESTIGVILSGEDAADSVRANLQDWYRALFSASVQAGILAAADLAGYRNRPVYIRGSNHVPPSHRAVMDGMDTLFELLKQEDEPIVRAVLGHFLFVFIHPYPDGNGRLGRFLMNTLLASGGYPWTVIRLKRRQQYMDALEQASVGGDIRPFSEFVREEMAVDWRHEVN
;
A
#
# COMPACT_ATOMS: atom_id res chain seq x y z
N MET A 1 13.66 24.02 36.57
CA MET A 1 12.78 23.13 37.38
C MET A 1 11.41 22.91 36.75
N VAL A 2 10.70 23.96 36.32
CA VAL A 2 9.33 23.86 35.77
C VAL A 2 9.25 23.06 34.45
N ALA A 3 10.17 23.25 33.51
CA ALA A 3 10.21 22.49 32.25
C ALA A 3 10.48 20.98 32.44
N LYS A 4 11.36 20.61 33.38
CA LYS A 4 11.61 19.20 33.78
C LYS A 4 10.35 18.56 34.38
N ARG A 5 9.62 19.32 35.22
CA ARG A 5 8.34 18.90 35.81
C ARG A 5 7.23 18.76 34.77
N PHE A 6 7.18 19.64 33.79
CA PHE A 6 6.22 19.59 32.68
C PHE A 6 6.46 18.36 31.79
N GLY A 7 7.71 18.07 31.44
CA GLY A 7 8.07 16.86 30.69
C GLY A 7 7.72 15.57 31.44
N GLN A 8 7.97 15.52 32.76
CA GLN A 8 7.62 14.35 33.57
C GLN A 8 6.10 14.15 33.67
N ALA A 9 5.33 15.21 33.93
CA ALA A 9 3.87 15.13 34.01
C ALA A 9 3.22 14.75 32.66
N LEU A 10 3.82 15.16 31.54
CA LEU A 10 3.40 14.77 30.20
C LEU A 10 3.68 13.28 29.93
N ALA A 11 4.90 12.81 30.24
CA ALA A 11 5.28 11.40 30.08
C ALA A 11 4.42 10.47 30.96
N GLU A 12 4.14 10.86 32.20
CA GLU A 12 3.27 10.11 33.10
C GLU A 12 1.81 10.06 32.60
N ALA A 13 1.31 11.18 32.05
CA ALA A 13 -0.02 11.21 31.43
C ALA A 13 -0.08 10.31 30.19
N LEU A 14 0.95 10.35 29.34
CA LEU A 14 1.05 9.50 28.15
C LEU A 14 1.01 8.03 28.54
N SER A 15 1.84 7.62 29.51
CA SER A 15 1.87 6.22 29.99
C SER A 15 0.54 5.75 30.59
N ARG A 16 -0.21 6.63 31.27
CA ARG A 16 -1.55 6.30 31.78
C ARG A 16 -2.56 6.12 30.66
N VAL A 17 -2.53 6.98 29.65
CA VAL A 17 -3.47 6.94 28.52
C VAL A 17 -3.16 5.80 27.56
N GLU A 18 -1.89 5.48 27.31
CA GLU A 18 -1.47 4.32 26.51
C GLU A 18 -2.04 3.00 27.03
N LYS A 19 -2.12 2.83 28.35
CA LYS A 19 -2.72 1.64 28.97
C LYS A 19 -4.21 1.49 28.72
N GLN A 20 -4.90 2.59 28.40
CA GLN A 20 -6.33 2.61 28.09
C GLN A 20 -6.60 2.59 26.58
N ALA A 21 -5.56 2.80 25.76
CA ALA A 21 -5.71 2.84 24.32
C ALA A 21 -5.92 1.45 23.74
N GLN A 22 -6.91 1.31 22.87
CA GLN A 22 -7.07 0.13 22.03
C GLN A 22 -6.60 0.48 20.62
N GLN A 23 -5.45 -0.05 20.22
CA GLN A 23 -4.83 0.25 18.92
C GLN A 23 -4.76 1.77 18.66
N GLY A 24 -4.24 2.53 19.62
CA GLY A 24 -4.12 3.99 19.51
C GLY A 24 -5.44 4.76 19.65
N ILE A 25 -6.59 4.10 19.83
CA ILE A 25 -7.88 4.77 20.03
C ILE A 25 -8.24 4.83 21.51
N VAL A 26 -8.68 5.99 21.98
CA VAL A 26 -8.97 6.27 23.39
C VAL A 26 -10.35 6.89 23.54
N LYS A 27 -11.15 6.38 24.49
CA LYS A 27 -12.42 7.01 24.88
C LYS A 27 -12.19 8.01 26.02
N SER A 28 -12.90 9.13 25.97
CA SER A 28 -12.86 10.14 27.02
C SER A 28 -13.30 9.61 28.39
N ALA A 29 -14.14 8.59 28.42
CA ALA A 29 -14.67 8.01 29.64
C ALA A 29 -13.61 7.20 30.41
N ASP A 30 -12.57 6.73 29.72
CA ASP A 30 -11.57 5.81 30.27
C ASP A 30 -10.33 6.56 30.79
N ILE A 31 -10.27 7.88 30.63
CA ILE A 31 -9.11 8.71 30.98
C ILE A 31 -9.49 9.90 31.85
N GLN A 32 -8.53 10.34 32.67
CA GLN A 32 -8.72 11.54 33.50
C GLN A 32 -8.77 12.81 32.64
N ARG A 33 -9.65 13.75 33.03
CA ARG A 33 -9.80 15.04 32.35
C ARG A 33 -8.47 15.82 32.26
N THR A 34 -7.69 15.81 33.33
CA THR A 34 -6.38 16.49 33.43
C THR A 34 -5.35 15.91 32.47
N ASP A 35 -5.32 14.58 32.30
CA ASP A 35 -4.43 13.91 31.35
C ASP A 35 -4.87 14.17 29.91
N ARG A 36 -6.18 14.12 29.64
CA ARG A 36 -6.75 14.47 28.34
C ARG A 36 -6.36 15.89 27.92
N GLU A 37 -6.65 16.89 28.74
CA GLU A 37 -6.36 18.30 28.44
C GLU A 37 -4.85 18.53 28.25
N ARG A 38 -4.00 17.89 29.07
CA ARG A 38 -2.54 17.97 28.95
C ARG A 38 -2.03 17.39 27.63
N LEU A 39 -2.48 16.19 27.26
CA LEU A 39 -2.04 15.52 26.03
C LEU A 39 -2.60 16.19 24.77
N GLN A 40 -3.83 16.71 24.80
CA GLN A 40 -4.38 17.49 23.70
C GLN A 40 -3.56 18.78 23.47
N HIS A 41 -3.24 19.51 24.55
CA HIS A 41 -2.44 20.73 24.45
C HIS A 41 -1.03 20.44 23.92
N ALA A 42 -0.46 19.28 24.25
CA ALA A 42 0.83 18.83 23.76
C ALA A 42 0.78 18.16 22.38
N GLY A 43 -0.39 18.05 21.75
CA GLY A 43 -0.55 17.46 20.40
C GLY A 43 -0.49 15.93 20.34
N TRP A 44 -0.48 15.24 21.49
CA TRP A 44 -0.44 13.78 21.60
C TRP A 44 -1.82 13.11 21.53
N LEU A 45 -2.89 13.89 21.66
CA LEU A 45 -4.25 13.39 21.67
C LEU A 45 -5.12 14.22 20.72
N GLN A 46 -5.54 13.62 19.61
CA GLN A 46 -6.29 14.29 18.55
C GLN A 46 -7.76 13.86 18.58
N PRO A 47 -8.74 14.78 18.50
CA PRO A 47 -10.15 14.40 18.50
C PRO A 47 -10.52 13.70 17.18
N ILE A 48 -11.17 12.54 17.28
CA ILE A 48 -11.79 11.83 16.14
C ILE A 48 -13.24 12.30 16.00
N MET A 49 -13.99 12.14 17.08
CA MET A 49 -15.37 12.60 17.25
C MET A 49 -15.63 12.87 18.73
N LYS A 50 -16.82 13.37 19.09
CA LYS A 50 -17.16 13.66 20.48
C LYS A 50 -16.95 12.41 21.36
N GLY A 51 -16.02 12.52 22.32
CA GLY A 51 -15.72 11.47 23.29
C GLY A 51 -14.69 10.43 22.83
N TRP A 52 -14.16 10.54 21.61
CA TRP A 52 -13.20 9.61 21.03
C TRP A 52 -11.97 10.34 20.50
N TYR A 53 -10.80 9.81 20.81
CA TYR A 53 -9.52 10.43 20.49
C TYR A 53 -8.55 9.41 19.90
N LEU A 54 -7.68 9.92 19.03
CA LEU A 54 -6.50 9.23 18.54
C LEU A 54 -5.31 9.62 19.42
N LEU A 55 -4.62 8.62 19.95
CA LEU A 55 -3.40 8.73 20.73
C LEU A 55 -2.18 8.59 19.82
N GLY A 56 -1.34 9.60 19.81
CA GLY A 56 -0.06 9.60 19.11
C GLY A 56 0.49 11.02 18.99
N GLN A 57 1.79 11.19 19.25
CA GLN A 57 2.51 12.32 18.67
C GLN A 57 2.73 11.98 17.23
N SER A 58 2.73 13.00 16.38
CA SER A 58 3.50 12.86 15.18
C SER A 58 4.33 14.12 15.00
N ASP A 59 5.61 13.94 14.67
CA ASP A 59 6.36 14.94 13.89
C ASP A 59 5.62 15.26 12.56
N ASP A 60 4.61 14.45 12.23
CA ASP A 60 3.63 14.60 11.15
C ASP A 60 2.36 15.35 11.55
N ALA A 61 2.26 15.90 12.76
CA ALA A 61 1.09 16.66 13.25
C ALA A 61 1.11 18.10 12.70
N LYS A 62 1.58 18.27 11.46
CA LYS A 62 1.29 19.48 10.70
C LYS A 62 -0.22 19.50 10.47
N PRO A 63 -0.89 20.66 10.64
CA PRO A 63 -2.30 20.80 10.31
C PRO A 63 -2.57 20.23 8.91
N GLY A 64 -3.44 19.22 8.80
CA GLY A 64 -3.84 18.61 7.52
C GLY A 64 -3.22 17.24 7.18
N SER A 65 -2.29 16.70 7.97
CA SER A 65 -1.74 15.34 7.74
C SER A 65 -2.80 14.25 7.91
N THR A 66 -2.98 13.41 6.89
CA THR A 66 -3.98 12.32 6.85
C THR A 66 -3.50 11.01 7.49
N THR A 67 -2.19 10.82 7.59
CA THR A 67 -1.55 9.55 7.96
C THR A 67 -1.92 9.03 9.35
N PRO A 68 -1.93 9.87 10.41
CA PRO A 68 -2.32 9.40 11.73
C PRO A 68 -3.74 8.82 11.72
N TRP A 69 -4.67 9.46 11.00
CA TRP A 69 -6.05 8.99 10.93
C TRP A 69 -6.20 7.71 10.10
N PHE A 70 -5.67 7.67 8.88
CA PHE A 70 -5.81 6.49 8.02
C PHE A 70 -5.13 5.26 8.60
N GLY A 71 -4.03 5.45 9.33
CA GLY A 71 -3.37 4.40 10.09
C GLY A 71 -4.26 3.73 11.15
N HIS A 72 -5.25 4.45 11.65
CA HIS A 72 -6.11 4.00 12.73
C HIS A 72 -7.58 3.90 12.33
N PHE A 73 -7.92 4.19 11.07
CA PHE A 73 -9.29 4.24 10.57
C PHE A 73 -10.04 2.94 10.87
N TRP A 74 -9.53 1.81 10.40
CA TRP A 74 -10.17 0.51 10.61
C TRP A 74 -10.14 0.06 12.08
N GLY A 75 -9.11 0.47 12.85
CA GLY A 75 -9.04 0.24 14.30
C GLY A 75 -10.17 0.96 15.03
N PHE A 76 -10.42 2.23 14.67
CA PHE A 76 -11.54 3.02 15.19
C PHE A 76 -12.89 2.41 14.81
N ILE A 77 -13.12 2.09 13.53
CA ILE A 77 -14.39 1.49 13.07
C ILE A 77 -14.69 0.21 13.84
N ARG A 78 -13.69 -0.66 13.99
CA ARG A 78 -13.81 -1.90 14.75
C ARG A 78 -14.14 -1.65 16.20
N TYR A 79 -13.39 -0.79 16.88
CA TYR A 79 -13.59 -0.51 18.29
C TYR A 79 -14.95 0.15 18.54
N TYR A 80 -15.34 1.12 17.71
CA TYR A 80 -16.63 1.79 17.83
C TYR A 80 -17.80 0.81 17.66
N LEU A 81 -17.76 -0.03 16.62
CA LEU A 81 -18.84 -0.97 16.34
C LEU A 81 -18.94 -2.08 17.40
N SER A 82 -17.81 -2.61 17.87
CA SER A 82 -17.79 -3.63 18.92
C SER A 82 -18.24 -3.07 20.28
N ASP A 83 -17.77 -1.87 20.66
CA ASP A 83 -18.14 -1.21 21.92
C ASP A 83 -19.64 -0.90 21.99
N ARG A 84 -20.23 -0.44 20.87
CA ARG A 84 -21.62 0.02 20.84
C ARG A 84 -22.64 -1.04 20.49
N TYR A 85 -22.28 -2.01 19.64
CA TYR A 85 -23.23 -2.99 19.09
C TYR A 85 -22.84 -4.44 19.37
N GLY A 86 -21.61 -4.71 19.87
CA GLY A 86 -21.13 -6.07 20.10
C GLY A 86 -21.21 -6.92 18.83
N GLU A 87 -22.00 -7.99 18.88
CA GLU A 87 -22.23 -8.89 17.75
C GLU A 87 -23.44 -8.51 16.87
N ASN A 88 -24.17 -7.46 17.23
CA ASN A 88 -25.45 -7.10 16.63
C ASN A 88 -25.31 -6.13 15.45
N TYR A 89 -24.20 -6.22 14.71
CA TYR A 89 -23.96 -5.44 13.49
C TYR A 89 -23.36 -6.30 12.38
N CYS A 90 -23.45 -5.80 11.15
CA CYS A 90 -22.73 -6.30 9.99
C CYS A 90 -22.43 -5.12 9.05
N LEU A 91 -21.29 -5.12 8.38
CA LEU A 91 -21.01 -4.14 7.32
C LEU A 91 -21.88 -4.40 6.08
N SER A 92 -22.11 -3.35 5.28
CA SER A 92 -22.86 -3.46 4.03
C SER A 92 -22.21 -4.43 3.03
N ALA A 93 -22.93 -4.77 1.97
CA ALA A 93 -22.43 -5.64 0.92
C ALA A 93 -21.15 -5.08 0.30
N GLU A 94 -21.14 -3.81 -0.08
CA GLU A 94 -20.00 -3.14 -0.72
C GLU A 94 -18.79 -3.07 0.21
N CYS A 95 -18.96 -2.63 1.46
CA CYS A 95 -17.86 -2.62 2.43
C CYS A 95 -17.34 -4.03 2.73
N SER A 96 -18.21 -5.05 2.68
CA SER A 96 -17.78 -6.44 2.82
C SER A 96 -16.94 -6.89 1.62
N LEU A 97 -17.35 -6.54 0.39
CA LEU A 97 -16.58 -6.86 -0.82
C LEU A 97 -15.20 -6.19 -0.82
N ASP A 98 -15.11 -4.92 -0.41
CA ASP A 98 -13.83 -4.22 -0.28
C ASP A 98 -12.90 -4.94 0.71
N LEU A 99 -13.41 -5.43 1.84
CA LEU A 99 -12.61 -6.17 2.83
C LEU A 99 -12.24 -7.58 2.36
N HIS A 100 -13.11 -8.31 1.66
CA HIS A 100 -12.79 -9.63 1.09
C HIS A 100 -11.73 -9.54 -0.01
N THR A 101 -11.62 -8.40 -0.67
CA THR A 101 -10.71 -8.19 -1.79
C THR A 101 -9.46 -7.39 -1.41
N ASP A 102 -9.21 -7.23 -0.11
CA ASP A 102 -8.11 -6.45 0.45
C ASP A 102 -7.96 -5.09 -0.26
N ALA A 103 -9.05 -4.31 -0.31
CA ALA A 103 -9.04 -2.98 -0.90
C ALA A 103 -7.93 -2.12 -0.28
N THR A 104 -7.11 -1.52 -1.14
CA THR A 104 -5.91 -0.78 -0.75
C THR A 104 -6.16 0.72 -0.61
N SER A 105 -7.40 1.14 -0.37
CA SER A 105 -7.77 2.54 -0.14
C SER A 105 -8.75 2.68 1.01
N ILE A 106 -8.71 3.83 1.69
CA ILE A 106 -9.67 4.14 2.75
C ILE A 106 -11.00 4.61 2.14
N PRO A 107 -12.14 3.97 2.45
CA PRO A 107 -13.43 4.40 1.92
C PRO A 107 -13.87 5.72 2.54
N ARG A 108 -14.48 6.61 1.73
CA ARG A 108 -15.08 7.86 2.22
C ARG A 108 -16.26 7.62 3.17
N GLN A 109 -16.94 6.49 3.04
CA GLN A 109 -18.00 6.10 3.95
C GLN A 109 -17.98 4.59 4.17
N VAL A 110 -17.97 4.19 5.44
CA VAL A 110 -18.29 2.82 5.84
C VAL A 110 -19.77 2.78 6.21
N VAL A 111 -20.45 1.72 5.78
CA VAL A 111 -21.87 1.51 6.05
C VAL A 111 -22.04 0.24 6.88
N ALA A 112 -22.72 0.35 8.01
CA ALA A 112 -23.02 -0.77 8.90
C ALA A 112 -24.53 -0.85 9.19
N MET A 113 -25.09 -2.05 9.05
CA MET A 113 -26.43 -2.37 9.49
C MET A 113 -26.42 -2.96 10.89
N THR A 114 -27.42 -2.65 11.70
CA THR A 114 -27.54 -3.12 13.08
C THR A 114 -28.89 -3.78 13.35
N ALA A 115 -28.95 -4.66 14.36
CA ALA A 115 -30.21 -5.27 14.79
C ALA A 115 -31.16 -4.27 15.46
N THR A 116 -30.59 -3.28 16.17
CA THR A 116 -31.33 -2.30 16.97
C THR A 116 -30.66 -0.92 16.90
N GLY A 117 -31.31 0.10 17.46
CA GLY A 117 -30.81 1.48 17.48
C GLY A 117 -31.49 2.38 16.46
N GLY A 118 -30.92 3.57 16.25
CA GLY A 118 -31.40 4.54 15.26
C GLY A 118 -30.35 4.82 14.20
N ALA A 119 -30.80 5.31 13.03
CA ALA A 119 -29.90 5.71 11.97
C ALA A 119 -29.05 6.92 12.39
N ASN A 120 -27.75 6.87 12.14
CA ASN A 120 -26.82 7.94 12.46
C ASN A 120 -25.61 7.92 11.54
N THR A 121 -25.14 9.09 11.13
CA THR A 121 -23.89 9.26 10.37
C THR A 121 -22.86 9.95 11.26
N LEU A 122 -21.78 9.25 11.56
CA LEU A 122 -20.62 9.82 12.23
C LEU A 122 -19.75 10.49 11.17
N THR A 123 -19.54 11.81 11.30
CA THR A 123 -18.49 12.50 10.55
C THR A 123 -17.16 12.23 11.24
N LEU A 124 -16.18 11.76 10.49
CA LEU A 124 -14.85 11.40 10.97
C LEU A 124 -13.79 12.29 10.28
N PRO A 125 -12.54 12.32 10.78
CA PRO A 125 -11.49 13.13 10.18
C PRO A 125 -11.27 12.86 8.68
N HIS A 126 -10.74 13.85 7.96
CA HIS A 126 -10.35 13.75 6.55
C HIS A 126 -11.47 13.28 5.60
N ASN A 127 -12.68 13.82 5.77
CA ASN A 127 -13.85 13.55 4.93
C ASN A 127 -14.24 12.05 4.87
N THR A 128 -13.94 11.29 5.91
CA THR A 128 -14.48 9.93 6.07
C THR A 128 -15.70 9.93 6.99
N SER A 129 -16.51 8.87 6.90
CA SER A 129 -17.73 8.75 7.71
C SER A 129 -18.09 7.29 8.01
N LEU A 130 -18.85 7.09 9.08
CA LEU A 130 -19.51 5.82 9.39
C LEU A 130 -21.02 6.05 9.45
N LEU A 131 -21.75 5.50 8.48
CA LEU A 131 -23.21 5.42 8.51
C LEU A 131 -23.61 4.12 9.20
N VAL A 132 -24.39 4.24 10.29
CA VAL A 132 -25.01 3.11 10.96
C VAL A 132 -26.52 3.24 10.85
N TYR A 133 -27.22 2.16 10.48
CA TYR A 133 -28.69 2.16 10.44
C TYR A 133 -29.28 0.81 10.90
N PRO A 134 -30.44 0.82 11.57
CA PRO A 134 -31.10 -0.41 11.98
C PRO A 134 -31.77 -1.08 10.77
N ASP A 135 -31.45 -2.36 10.54
CA ASP A 135 -32.10 -3.20 9.54
C ASP A 135 -32.07 -4.67 9.98
N PRO A 136 -32.84 -5.03 11.02
CA PRO A 136 -32.84 -6.39 11.56
C PRO A 136 -33.35 -7.42 10.56
N ALA A 137 -34.19 -7.03 9.60
CA ALA A 137 -34.76 -7.93 8.61
C ALA A 137 -33.71 -8.40 7.58
N ASN A 138 -32.75 -7.53 7.24
CA ASN A 138 -31.70 -7.86 6.29
C ASN A 138 -30.35 -8.19 6.94
N LEU A 139 -30.23 -8.12 8.27
CA LEU A 139 -29.01 -8.52 8.96
C LEU A 139 -28.68 -9.99 8.63
N PRO A 140 -27.46 -10.31 8.14
CA PRO A 140 -27.11 -11.70 7.80
C PRO A 140 -27.25 -12.63 9.01
N SER A 141 -27.79 -13.83 8.78
CA SER A 141 -27.92 -14.86 9.81
C SER A 141 -26.57 -15.43 10.26
N ALA A 142 -25.60 -15.51 9.34
CA ALA A 142 -24.25 -16.02 9.57
C ALA A 142 -23.20 -15.07 8.98
N PRO A 143 -22.95 -13.89 9.58
CA PRO A 143 -21.87 -13.03 9.15
C PRO A 143 -20.51 -13.67 9.47
N VAL A 144 -19.50 -13.34 8.67
CA VAL A 144 -18.12 -13.80 8.88
C VAL A 144 -17.29 -12.69 9.51
N ARG A 145 -16.11 -13.02 10.03
CA ARG A 145 -15.18 -12.04 10.58
C ARG A 145 -13.99 -11.84 9.67
N LEU A 146 -13.76 -10.61 9.23
CA LEU A 146 -12.54 -10.17 8.57
C LEU A 146 -11.93 -9.03 9.37
N ASN A 147 -10.65 -9.14 9.73
CA ASN A 147 -9.97 -8.13 10.54
C ASN A 147 -10.78 -7.71 11.78
N GLU A 148 -11.38 -8.71 12.45
CA GLU A 148 -12.26 -8.59 13.63
C GLU A 148 -13.60 -7.84 13.40
N LEU A 149 -13.84 -7.33 12.19
CA LEU A 149 -15.11 -6.74 11.77
C LEU A 149 -16.09 -7.82 11.33
N ARG A 150 -17.37 -7.64 11.63
CA ARG A 150 -18.46 -8.50 11.14
C ARG A 150 -18.90 -8.05 9.75
N VAL A 151 -18.74 -8.93 8.77
CA VAL A 151 -19.00 -8.64 7.35
C VAL A 151 -19.88 -9.75 6.75
N MET A 152 -20.48 -9.47 5.59
CA MET A 152 -21.19 -10.50 4.84
C MET A 152 -20.19 -11.52 4.28
N ALA A 153 -20.59 -12.79 4.21
CA ALA A 153 -19.84 -13.78 3.44
C ALA A 153 -19.75 -13.32 1.97
N LEU A 154 -18.62 -13.60 1.31
CA LEU A 154 -18.33 -13.09 -0.04
C LEU A 154 -19.45 -13.35 -1.07
N PRO A 155 -20.00 -14.57 -1.19
CA PRO A 155 -21.11 -14.83 -2.11
C PRO A 155 -22.38 -14.02 -1.79
N LEU A 156 -22.70 -13.85 -0.50
CA LEU A 156 -23.85 -13.05 -0.07
C LEU A 156 -23.65 -11.57 -0.40
N ALA A 157 -22.44 -11.06 -0.17
CA ALA A 157 -22.07 -9.70 -0.50
C ALA A 157 -22.24 -9.42 -2.01
N LEU A 158 -21.78 -10.33 -2.89
CA LEU A 158 -21.97 -10.21 -4.35
C LEU A 158 -23.45 -10.19 -4.77
N CYS A 159 -24.26 -11.05 -4.16
CA CYS A 159 -25.70 -11.09 -4.40
C CYS A 159 -26.38 -9.76 -4.03
N ARG A 160 -25.98 -9.16 -2.91
CA ARG A 160 -26.58 -7.94 -2.35
C ARG A 160 -25.98 -6.64 -2.86
N ALA A 161 -24.78 -6.67 -3.44
CA ALA A 161 -24.13 -5.47 -3.96
C ALA A 161 -24.95 -4.79 -5.04
N ALA A 162 -25.02 -3.46 -4.98
CA ALA A 162 -25.68 -2.66 -6.00
C ALA A 162 -24.90 -2.72 -7.34
N PRO A 163 -25.58 -2.59 -8.49
CA PRO A 163 -24.90 -2.51 -9.80
C PRO A 163 -23.80 -1.44 -9.84
N ARG A 164 -24.03 -0.29 -9.19
CA ARG A 164 -23.06 0.81 -9.09
C ARG A 164 -21.71 0.40 -8.51
N TYR A 165 -21.64 -0.64 -7.67
CA TYR A 165 -20.36 -1.11 -7.14
C TYR A 165 -19.44 -1.64 -8.24
N PHE A 166 -20.00 -2.29 -9.27
CA PHE A 166 -19.24 -2.80 -10.43
C PHE A 166 -18.75 -1.66 -11.34
N GLU A 167 -19.42 -0.51 -11.30
CA GLU A 167 -19.06 0.68 -12.07
C GLU A 167 -17.94 1.47 -11.38
N PHE A 168 -18.07 1.71 -10.07
CA PHE A 168 -17.11 2.53 -9.30
C PHE A 168 -15.94 1.75 -8.72
N SER A 169 -16.09 0.43 -8.52
CA SER A 169 -15.05 -0.45 -7.98
C SER A 169 -14.84 -1.69 -8.86
N PRO A 170 -14.58 -1.53 -10.19
CA PRO A 170 -14.53 -2.65 -11.12
C PRO A 170 -13.43 -3.68 -10.74
N MET A 171 -12.28 -3.22 -10.26
CA MET A 171 -11.20 -4.08 -9.76
C MET A 171 -11.68 -4.99 -8.64
N ASN A 172 -12.26 -4.42 -7.59
CA ASN A 172 -12.71 -5.20 -6.44
C ASN A 172 -13.90 -6.11 -6.82
N ALA A 173 -14.78 -5.66 -7.72
CA ALA A 173 -15.88 -6.47 -8.21
C ALA A 173 -15.39 -7.70 -9.00
N GLU A 174 -14.43 -7.53 -9.90
CA GLU A 174 -13.86 -8.65 -10.67
C GLU A 174 -13.10 -9.63 -9.76
N LEU A 175 -12.29 -9.14 -8.82
CA LEU A 175 -11.61 -9.99 -7.83
C LEU A 175 -12.61 -10.79 -6.99
N ALA A 176 -13.67 -10.13 -6.50
CA ALA A 176 -14.72 -10.78 -5.73
C ALA A 176 -15.43 -11.90 -6.51
N LEU A 177 -15.74 -11.67 -7.79
CA LEU A 177 -16.34 -12.69 -8.66
C LEU A 177 -15.43 -13.91 -8.80
N ARG A 178 -14.13 -13.70 -9.04
CA ARG A 178 -13.16 -14.80 -9.22
C ARG A 178 -12.94 -15.60 -7.93
N LEU A 179 -12.93 -14.92 -6.78
CA LEU A 179 -12.73 -15.52 -5.46
C LEU A 179 -14.00 -16.18 -4.89
N ALA A 180 -15.19 -15.84 -5.39
CA ALA A 180 -16.43 -16.38 -4.85
C ALA A 180 -16.58 -17.88 -5.14
N ASP A 181 -17.03 -18.62 -4.12
CA ASP A 181 -17.42 -20.02 -4.27
C ASP A 181 -18.71 -20.10 -5.11
N PRO A 182 -18.69 -20.78 -6.27
CA PRO A 182 -19.85 -20.86 -7.16
C PRO A 182 -21.01 -21.66 -6.55
N VAL A 183 -20.75 -22.64 -5.68
CA VAL A 183 -21.80 -23.47 -5.05
C VAL A 183 -22.54 -22.66 -3.98
N GLU A 184 -21.80 -21.97 -3.11
CA GLU A 184 -22.39 -21.07 -2.12
C GLU A 184 -23.20 -19.95 -2.78
N LEU A 185 -22.68 -19.40 -3.88
CA LEU A 185 -23.37 -18.36 -4.64
C LEU A 185 -24.71 -18.86 -5.19
N SER A 186 -24.74 -20.03 -5.82
CA SER A 186 -25.97 -20.64 -6.32
C SER A 186 -26.98 -20.90 -5.19
N ARG A 187 -26.52 -21.41 -4.03
CA ARG A 187 -27.39 -21.66 -2.87
C ARG A 187 -28.12 -20.38 -2.44
N ILE A 188 -27.37 -19.28 -2.27
CA ILE A 188 -27.95 -17.98 -1.86
C ILE A 188 -28.94 -17.44 -2.89
N LEU A 189 -28.63 -17.56 -4.18
CA LEU A 189 -29.51 -17.10 -5.26
C LEU A 189 -30.85 -17.86 -5.25
N LEU A 190 -30.79 -19.18 -5.04
CA LEU A 190 -31.97 -20.06 -5.01
C LEU A 190 -32.83 -19.84 -3.76
N GLU A 191 -32.22 -19.82 -2.56
CA GLU A 191 -32.94 -19.63 -1.29
C GLU A 191 -33.70 -18.31 -1.25
N GLY A 192 -33.13 -17.25 -1.82
CA GLY A 192 -33.73 -15.92 -1.85
C GLY A 192 -34.56 -15.59 -3.09
N ALA A 193 -34.70 -16.52 -4.05
CA ALA A 193 -35.30 -16.27 -5.36
C ALA A 193 -34.77 -14.99 -6.04
N HIS A 194 -33.46 -14.75 -5.94
CA HIS A 194 -32.81 -13.48 -6.28
C HIS A 194 -32.57 -13.32 -7.80
N THR A 195 -33.62 -13.37 -8.61
CA THR A 195 -33.54 -13.33 -10.10
C THR A 195 -32.76 -12.14 -10.65
N ARG A 196 -32.93 -10.94 -10.08
CA ARG A 196 -32.19 -9.74 -10.49
C ARG A 196 -30.69 -9.84 -10.21
N ALA A 197 -30.31 -10.39 -9.06
CA ALA A 197 -28.91 -10.61 -8.73
C ALA A 197 -28.31 -11.72 -9.62
N ALA A 198 -29.06 -12.79 -9.86
CA ALA A 198 -28.65 -13.88 -10.76
C ALA A 198 -28.40 -13.37 -12.18
N SER A 199 -29.31 -12.58 -12.75
CA SER A 199 -29.14 -11.91 -14.05
C SER A 199 -27.87 -11.06 -14.13
N ARG A 200 -27.62 -10.26 -13.09
CA ARG A 200 -26.44 -9.40 -12.99
C ARG A 200 -25.15 -10.20 -12.92
N LEU A 201 -25.09 -11.18 -12.01
CA LEU A 201 -23.89 -12.00 -11.80
C LEU A 201 -23.61 -12.91 -12.99
N MET A 202 -24.65 -13.43 -13.65
CA MET A 202 -24.50 -14.17 -14.91
C MET A 202 -23.88 -13.29 -16.00
N GLY A 203 -24.36 -12.06 -16.18
CA GLY A 203 -23.77 -11.12 -17.14
C GLY A 203 -22.35 -10.70 -16.76
N ALA A 204 -22.07 -10.50 -15.47
CA ALA A 204 -20.75 -10.19 -14.95
C ALA A 204 -19.73 -11.32 -15.20
N TYR A 205 -20.11 -12.58 -14.93
CA TYR A 205 -19.26 -13.73 -15.21
C TYR A 205 -19.01 -13.93 -16.71
N GLN A 206 -20.03 -13.70 -17.56
CA GLN A 206 -19.85 -13.71 -19.01
C GLN A 206 -18.84 -12.64 -19.46
N PHE A 207 -18.94 -11.44 -18.91
CA PHE A 207 -18.05 -10.34 -19.24
C PHE A 207 -16.59 -10.68 -18.90
N ILE A 208 -16.31 -11.22 -17.71
CA ILE A 208 -14.94 -11.58 -17.28
C ILE A 208 -14.43 -12.91 -17.86
N GLY A 209 -15.18 -13.54 -18.77
CA GLY A 209 -14.79 -14.78 -19.44
C GLY A 209 -14.97 -16.06 -18.61
N GLU A 210 -15.66 -16.00 -17.47
CA GLU A 210 -15.97 -17.15 -16.59
C GLU A 210 -17.31 -17.80 -17.01
N THR A 211 -17.41 -18.24 -18.26
CA THR A 211 -18.67 -18.68 -18.88
C THR A 211 -19.28 -19.89 -18.19
N GLU A 212 -18.47 -20.81 -17.65
CA GLU A 212 -18.95 -21.97 -16.91
C GLU A 212 -19.72 -21.57 -15.63
N ARG A 213 -19.24 -20.53 -14.92
CA ARG A 213 -19.92 -19.99 -13.74
C ARG A 213 -21.24 -19.32 -14.13
N ALA A 214 -21.26 -18.61 -15.25
CA ALA A 214 -22.48 -18.00 -15.78
C ALA A 214 -23.55 -19.04 -16.16
N GLU A 215 -23.17 -20.08 -16.90
CA GLU A 215 -24.10 -21.14 -17.30
C GLU A 215 -24.58 -21.98 -16.11
N ARG A 216 -23.75 -22.16 -15.07
CA ARG A 216 -24.20 -22.75 -13.80
C ARG A 216 -25.34 -21.95 -13.17
N ILE A 217 -25.17 -20.63 -12.98
CA ILE A 217 -26.22 -19.77 -12.41
C ILE A 217 -27.51 -19.88 -13.22
N LYS A 218 -27.40 -19.85 -14.54
CA LYS A 218 -28.54 -20.01 -15.46
C LYS A 218 -29.25 -21.35 -15.29
N GLY A 219 -28.49 -22.44 -15.26
CA GLY A 219 -29.00 -23.80 -15.10
C GLY A 219 -29.71 -23.99 -13.75
N ASP A 220 -29.07 -23.55 -12.67
CA ASP A 220 -29.62 -23.66 -11.31
C ASP A 220 -30.93 -22.88 -11.18
N MET A 221 -30.98 -21.64 -11.66
CA MET A 221 -32.20 -20.82 -11.63
C MET A 221 -33.31 -21.40 -12.52
N ALA A 222 -32.97 -21.95 -13.69
CA ALA A 222 -33.92 -22.58 -14.58
C ALA A 222 -34.51 -23.88 -14.00
N ALA A 223 -33.71 -24.65 -13.26
CA ALA A 223 -34.14 -25.91 -12.63
C ALA A 223 -35.28 -25.70 -11.61
N VAL A 224 -35.37 -24.51 -11.01
CA VAL A 224 -36.46 -24.12 -10.09
C VAL A 224 -37.53 -23.23 -10.77
N GLY A 225 -37.51 -23.12 -12.10
CA GLY A 225 -38.55 -22.45 -12.89
C GLY A 225 -38.33 -20.96 -13.14
N TYR A 226 -37.22 -20.37 -12.74
CA TYR A 226 -36.92 -18.97 -13.05
C TYR A 226 -36.26 -18.82 -14.42
N ARG A 227 -36.73 -17.83 -15.20
CA ARG A 227 -36.07 -17.40 -16.44
C ARG A 227 -35.30 -16.12 -16.17
N ILE A 228 -33.99 -16.14 -16.43
CA ILE A 228 -33.09 -14.99 -16.26
C ILE A 228 -32.38 -14.67 -17.58
N SER A 229 -32.03 -13.40 -17.78
CA SER A 229 -31.23 -12.93 -18.91
C SER A 229 -30.00 -12.17 -18.42
N PRO A 230 -28.85 -12.25 -19.10
CA PRO A 230 -27.61 -11.66 -18.60
C PRO A 230 -27.67 -10.15 -18.66
N VAL A 231 -27.15 -9.49 -17.62
CA VAL A 231 -27.00 -8.04 -17.55
C VAL A 231 -25.57 -7.76 -17.09
N ASN A 232 -24.73 -7.21 -17.96
CA ASN A 232 -23.37 -6.81 -17.59
C ASN A 232 -23.43 -5.55 -16.71
N PRO A 233 -22.95 -5.58 -15.46
CA PRO A 233 -22.93 -4.41 -14.59
C PRO A 233 -21.65 -3.56 -14.72
N PHE A 234 -20.65 -4.01 -15.47
CA PHE A 234 -19.41 -3.25 -15.68
C PHE A 234 -19.58 -2.18 -16.76
N GLN A 235 -18.87 -1.06 -16.60
CA GLN A 235 -18.77 -0.01 -17.62
C GLN A 235 -17.44 -0.05 -18.39
N THR A 236 -16.50 -0.91 -17.99
CA THR A 236 -15.23 -1.07 -18.70
C THR A 236 -15.45 -1.80 -20.03
N GLU A 237 -14.65 -1.46 -21.04
CA GLU A 237 -14.76 -2.09 -22.37
C GLU A 237 -14.28 -3.54 -22.36
N ARG A 238 -13.33 -3.86 -21.47
CA ARG A 238 -12.74 -5.17 -21.31
C ARG A 238 -12.54 -5.52 -19.82
N PRO A 239 -12.45 -6.81 -19.48
CA PRO A 239 -12.03 -7.25 -18.15
C PRO A 239 -10.64 -6.74 -17.79
N LEU A 240 -10.38 -6.63 -16.48
CA LEU A 240 -9.09 -6.18 -15.95
C LEU A 240 -8.07 -7.32 -15.84
N LEU A 241 -8.55 -8.57 -15.82
CA LEU A 241 -7.72 -9.77 -15.84
C LEU A 241 -8.09 -10.64 -17.03
N GLY A 242 -7.09 -11.34 -17.58
CA GLY A 242 -7.31 -12.38 -18.59
C GLY A 242 -8.35 -13.44 -18.16
N ALA A 243 -9.07 -14.00 -19.14
CA ALA A 243 -9.98 -15.12 -18.92
C ALA A 243 -9.22 -16.33 -18.33
N GLY A 244 -9.83 -17.03 -17.36
CA GLY A 244 -9.21 -18.20 -16.72
C GLY A 244 -8.09 -17.88 -15.71
N THR A 245 -7.82 -16.60 -15.42
CA THR A 245 -6.88 -16.21 -14.36
C THR A 245 -7.30 -16.80 -13.02
N GLN A 246 -6.49 -17.71 -12.48
CA GLN A 246 -6.67 -18.26 -11.14
C GLN A 246 -6.03 -17.34 -10.11
N LEU A 247 -6.76 -17.10 -9.01
CA LEU A 247 -6.32 -16.24 -7.92
C LEU A 247 -6.04 -17.08 -6.67
N SER A 248 -4.79 -17.05 -6.20
CA SER A 248 -4.42 -17.59 -4.88
C SER A 248 -4.76 -16.62 -3.75
N SER A 249 -4.72 -15.31 -4.01
CA SER A 249 -5.11 -14.26 -3.06
C SER A 249 -5.61 -13.00 -3.78
N PRO A 250 -6.34 -12.10 -3.09
CA PRO A 250 -6.79 -10.83 -3.68
C PRO A 250 -5.65 -9.96 -4.19
N LEU A 251 -4.52 -9.92 -3.46
CA LEU A 251 -3.36 -9.13 -3.83
C LEU A 251 -2.76 -9.59 -5.17
N VAL A 252 -2.63 -10.90 -5.38
CA VAL A 252 -2.11 -11.46 -6.64
C VAL A 252 -2.93 -10.96 -7.83
N GLY A 253 -4.26 -11.05 -7.74
CA GLY A 253 -5.14 -10.57 -8.80
C GLY A 253 -5.02 -9.06 -9.01
N ARG A 254 -4.92 -8.28 -7.93
CA ARG A 254 -4.75 -6.82 -8.02
C ARG A 254 -3.45 -6.44 -8.73
N LEU A 255 -2.33 -7.09 -8.39
CA LEU A 255 -1.03 -6.79 -8.99
C LEU A 255 -1.01 -7.14 -10.48
N ARG A 256 -1.57 -8.30 -10.87
CA ARG A 256 -1.68 -8.68 -12.29
C ARG A 256 -2.54 -7.70 -13.07
N ALA A 257 -3.68 -7.32 -12.53
CA ALA A 257 -4.59 -6.37 -13.18
C ALA A 257 -3.99 -4.97 -13.31
N LEU A 258 -3.27 -4.49 -12.29
CA LEU A 258 -2.51 -3.23 -12.37
C LEU A 258 -1.42 -3.33 -13.44
N TRP A 259 -0.68 -4.44 -13.49
CA TRP A 259 0.35 -4.65 -14.51
C TRP A 259 -0.22 -4.61 -15.92
N GLU A 260 -1.20 -5.46 -16.21
CA GLU A 260 -1.86 -5.55 -17.52
C GLU A 260 -2.50 -4.22 -17.93
N GLY A 261 -3.16 -3.53 -17.00
CA GLY A 261 -3.83 -2.26 -17.26
C GLY A 261 -2.88 -1.09 -17.53
N MET A 262 -1.68 -1.12 -16.95
CA MET A 262 -0.72 0.00 -17.00
C MET A 262 0.40 -0.20 -18.04
N ARG A 263 0.68 -1.45 -18.44
CA ARG A 263 1.79 -1.82 -19.33
C ARG A 263 1.91 -0.95 -20.58
N GLU A 264 0.86 -0.91 -21.40
CA GLU A 264 0.90 -0.20 -22.68
C GLU A 264 1.11 1.32 -22.50
N THR A 265 0.56 1.89 -21.43
CA THR A 265 0.77 3.32 -21.12
C THR A 265 2.26 3.61 -20.87
N VAL A 266 2.98 2.71 -20.20
CA VAL A 266 4.42 2.86 -20.00
C VAL A 266 5.16 2.79 -21.33
N ILE A 267 4.83 1.80 -22.18
CA ILE A 267 5.48 1.63 -23.49
C ILE A 267 5.32 2.89 -24.36
N ASP A 268 4.12 3.47 -24.38
CA ASP A 268 3.81 4.66 -25.19
C ASP A 268 4.57 5.93 -24.77
N ILE A 269 5.03 6.01 -23.52
CA ILE A 269 5.64 7.22 -22.95
C ILE A 269 7.14 7.30 -23.19
N PHE A 270 7.82 6.15 -23.19
CA PHE A 270 9.28 6.07 -23.19
C PHE A 270 9.86 5.78 -24.58
N PRO A 271 11.11 6.22 -24.85
CA PRO A 271 11.81 5.80 -26.05
C PRO A 271 12.09 4.29 -26.01
N LYS A 272 12.40 3.72 -27.18
CA LYS A 272 12.88 2.33 -27.27
C LYS A 272 14.16 2.13 -26.45
N PRO A 273 14.41 0.91 -25.94
CA PRO A 273 15.61 0.62 -25.16
C PRO A 273 16.87 0.92 -25.99
N PRO A 274 17.87 1.63 -25.41
CA PRO A 274 19.17 1.83 -26.05
C PRO A 274 19.90 0.53 -26.38
N GLY A 275 19.60 -0.54 -25.65
CA GLY A 275 20.32 -1.81 -25.70
C GLY A 275 21.46 -1.84 -24.69
N LEU A 276 21.90 -3.04 -24.31
CA LEU A 276 22.98 -3.19 -23.33
C LEU A 276 24.24 -2.47 -23.80
N PRO A 277 24.90 -1.67 -22.93
CA PRO A 277 26.12 -0.97 -23.29
C PRO A 277 27.21 -1.96 -23.70
N ALA A 278 27.90 -1.68 -24.81
CA ALA A 278 29.03 -2.50 -25.27
C ALA A 278 30.20 -2.48 -24.28
N ASP A 279 30.29 -1.44 -23.46
CA ASP A 279 31.26 -1.27 -22.39
C ASP A 279 30.54 -1.20 -21.03
N SER A 280 30.61 -2.28 -20.27
CA SER A 280 30.04 -2.34 -18.92
C SER A 280 30.81 -1.49 -17.92
N SER A 281 32.08 -1.15 -18.19
CA SER A 281 32.88 -0.27 -17.31
C SER A 281 32.40 1.17 -17.41
N GLY A 282 32.18 1.70 -18.61
CA GLY A 282 31.63 3.04 -18.80
C GLY A 282 30.24 3.26 -18.15
N TYR A 283 29.41 2.22 -18.07
CA TYR A 283 28.14 2.31 -17.32
C TYR A 283 28.38 2.48 -15.82
N ARG A 284 29.29 1.69 -15.24
CA ARG A 284 29.63 1.78 -13.81
C ARG A 284 30.28 3.12 -13.46
N ASP A 285 31.20 3.61 -14.28
CA ASP A 285 31.81 4.93 -14.09
C ASP A 285 30.74 6.03 -14.05
N SER A 286 29.75 5.98 -14.94
CA SER A 286 28.63 6.94 -14.93
C SER A 286 27.76 6.85 -13.67
N MET A 287 27.62 5.66 -13.08
CA MET A 287 26.92 5.47 -11.81
C MET A 287 27.72 6.04 -10.63
N GLU A 288 29.04 5.85 -10.62
CA GLU A 288 29.90 6.41 -9.58
C GLU A 288 29.89 7.94 -9.62
N ASP A 289 29.94 8.52 -10.83
CA ASP A 289 29.89 9.97 -11.02
C ASP A 289 28.59 10.60 -10.48
N ILE A 290 27.46 9.91 -10.62
CA ILE A 290 26.16 10.42 -10.16
C ILE A 290 25.82 10.08 -8.70
N TYR A 291 26.60 9.20 -8.06
CA TYR A 291 26.31 8.66 -6.73
C TYR A 291 26.02 9.74 -5.68
N GLN A 292 26.81 10.82 -5.65
CA GLN A 292 26.62 11.87 -4.64
C GLN A 292 25.25 12.54 -4.78
N HIS A 293 24.80 12.79 -6.01
CA HIS A 293 23.48 13.36 -6.30
C HIS A 293 22.38 12.36 -5.96
N ASP A 294 22.55 11.08 -6.33
CA ASP A 294 21.60 10.02 -6.01
C ASP A 294 21.39 9.87 -4.50
N ALA A 295 22.48 9.73 -3.74
CA ALA A 295 22.45 9.58 -2.30
C ALA A 295 21.82 10.79 -1.61
N TYR A 296 22.19 12.01 -2.01
CA TYR A 296 21.63 13.24 -1.43
C TYR A 296 20.12 13.30 -1.61
N ASN A 297 19.64 13.12 -2.85
CA ASN A 297 18.22 13.24 -3.16
C ASN A 297 17.42 12.09 -2.54
N SER A 298 17.89 10.86 -2.68
CA SER A 298 17.24 9.65 -2.18
C SER A 298 17.09 9.66 -0.66
N LEU A 299 18.13 10.04 0.09
CA LEU A 299 18.06 10.12 1.55
C LEU A 299 17.18 11.30 2.01
N SER A 300 17.29 12.45 1.35
CA SER A 300 16.53 13.65 1.74
C SER A 300 15.03 13.49 1.48
N ILE A 301 14.62 12.73 0.46
CA ILE A 301 13.21 12.40 0.18
C ILE A 301 12.55 11.66 1.37
N GLU A 302 13.32 10.82 2.05
CA GLU A 302 12.90 10.08 3.26
C GLU A 302 13.01 10.95 4.54
N GLY A 303 13.50 12.18 4.43
CA GLY A 303 13.56 13.15 5.53
C GLY A 303 14.90 13.21 6.28
N TYR A 304 15.91 12.43 5.88
CA TYR A 304 17.24 12.52 6.49
C TYR A 304 17.90 13.86 6.17
N GLN A 305 18.51 14.49 7.17
CA GLN A 305 19.27 15.72 7.01
C GLN A 305 20.71 15.38 6.62
N VAL A 306 20.98 15.21 5.32
CA VAL A 306 22.31 14.88 4.79
C VAL A 306 22.88 16.03 3.95
N THR A 307 24.21 16.16 3.95
CA THR A 307 24.94 17.11 3.11
C THR A 307 25.88 16.38 2.15
N PRO A 308 26.24 16.96 0.99
CA PRO A 308 27.23 16.36 0.09
C PRO A 308 28.55 16.02 0.79
N ALA A 309 29.02 16.89 1.70
CA ALA A 309 30.23 16.67 2.48
C ALA A 309 30.12 15.46 3.43
N LEU A 310 28.95 15.23 4.05
CA LEU A 310 28.73 14.06 4.89
C LEU A 310 28.74 12.78 4.05
N ILE A 311 28.05 12.80 2.91
CA ILE A 311 27.99 11.66 1.98
C ILE A 311 29.40 11.29 1.52
N GLU A 312 30.22 12.27 1.15
CA GLU A 312 31.59 12.04 0.73
C GLU A 312 32.47 11.51 1.86
N LYS A 313 32.33 12.06 3.07
CA LYS A 313 33.04 11.57 4.26
C LYS A 313 32.75 10.10 4.55
N VAL A 314 31.49 9.69 4.39
CA VAL A 314 31.06 8.29 4.55
C VAL A 314 31.63 7.43 3.41
N ARG A 315 31.53 7.89 2.16
CA ARG A 315 32.07 7.20 0.97
C ARG A 315 33.55 6.87 1.11
N LEU A 316 34.34 7.83 1.63
CA LEU A 316 35.78 7.70 1.85
C LEU A 316 36.16 6.92 3.13
N GLY A 317 35.19 6.43 3.91
CA GLY A 317 35.44 5.71 5.16
C GLY A 317 35.99 6.59 6.30
N GLN A 318 35.86 7.91 6.19
CA GLN A 318 36.44 8.89 7.14
C GLN A 318 35.49 9.28 8.28
N TRP A 319 34.36 8.60 8.41
CA TRP A 319 33.38 8.83 9.47
C TRP A 319 33.67 7.95 10.70
N ASN A 320 33.74 8.56 11.89
CA ASN A 320 33.93 7.88 13.18
C ASN A 320 32.72 8.13 14.12
N PRO A 321 32.06 7.08 14.66
CA PRO A 321 30.84 7.19 15.49
C PRO A 321 31.01 7.65 16.96
N ASP A 322 32.19 8.12 17.39
CA ASP A 322 32.46 8.43 18.81
C ASP A 322 31.83 9.76 19.30
N ALA A 323 30.50 9.83 19.37
CA ALA A 323 29.74 10.74 20.23
C ALA A 323 28.29 10.24 20.40
N SER A 324 27.61 10.71 21.45
CA SER A 324 26.21 10.44 21.84
C SER A 324 25.23 10.07 20.70
N LEU A 325 24.80 8.80 20.68
CA LEU A 325 23.88 8.11 19.73
C LEU A 325 22.45 8.70 19.59
N GLN A 326 22.17 9.84 20.21
CA GLN A 326 20.86 10.50 20.20
C GLN A 326 20.81 11.75 19.30
N ASP A 327 21.89 12.10 18.59
CA ASP A 327 21.89 13.23 17.67
C ASP A 327 21.35 12.83 16.28
N GLN A 328 20.45 13.64 15.72
CA GLN A 328 19.89 13.45 14.37
C GLN A 328 21.00 13.37 13.30
N ALA A 329 22.12 14.06 13.53
CA ALA A 329 23.28 14.01 12.65
C ALA A 329 23.91 12.61 12.55
N GLN A 330 23.88 11.81 13.62
CA GLN A 330 24.46 10.46 13.64
C GLN A 330 23.54 9.45 12.96
N VAL A 331 22.22 9.60 13.12
CA VAL A 331 21.22 8.80 12.38
C VAL A 331 21.35 9.05 10.88
N ALA A 332 21.48 10.31 10.46
CA ALA A 332 21.68 10.67 9.06
C ALA A 332 22.99 10.08 8.48
N ALA A 333 24.07 10.08 9.26
CA ALA A 333 25.34 9.47 8.86
C ALA A 333 25.24 7.94 8.71
N LEU A 334 24.56 7.25 9.62
CA LEU A 334 24.30 5.81 9.53
C LEU A 334 23.41 5.48 8.32
N ALA A 335 22.41 6.30 8.03
CA ALA A 335 21.58 6.16 6.83
C ALA A 335 22.40 6.35 5.55
N ALA A 336 23.28 7.36 5.50
CA ALA A 336 24.20 7.56 4.37
C ALA A 336 25.17 6.39 4.20
N ARG A 337 25.67 5.81 5.30
CA ARG A 337 26.52 4.62 5.28
C ARG A 337 25.79 3.40 4.72
N GLY A 338 24.60 3.11 5.26
CA GLY A 338 23.77 2.02 4.75
C GLY A 338 23.44 2.19 3.26
N TYR A 339 23.14 3.42 2.84
CA TYR A 339 22.87 3.72 1.43
C TYR A 339 24.07 3.44 0.52
N TYR A 340 25.28 3.84 0.93
CA TYR A 340 26.50 3.54 0.20
C TYR A 340 26.77 2.04 0.11
N GLU A 341 26.65 1.33 1.23
CA GLU A 341 26.84 -0.12 1.29
C GLU A 341 25.80 -0.88 0.44
N THR A 342 24.57 -0.34 0.31
CA THR A 342 23.57 -0.86 -0.62
C THR A 342 23.94 -0.56 -2.07
N PHE A 343 24.37 0.67 -2.37
CA PHE A 343 24.78 1.08 -3.72
C PHE A 343 25.86 0.17 -4.29
N GLN A 344 26.90 -0.17 -3.51
CA GLN A 344 27.96 -1.10 -3.94
C GLN A 344 27.44 -2.50 -4.27
N ARG A 345 26.44 -2.99 -3.51
CA ARG A 345 25.79 -4.28 -3.80
C ARG A 345 24.93 -4.21 -5.06
N VAL A 346 24.21 -3.10 -5.27
CA VAL A 346 23.42 -2.85 -6.48
C VAL A 346 24.32 -2.77 -7.71
N GLU A 347 25.45 -2.07 -7.61
CA GLU A 347 26.46 -1.99 -8.68
C GLU A 347 26.99 -3.39 -9.05
N SER A 348 27.28 -4.22 -8.05
CA SER A 348 27.68 -5.62 -8.26
C SER A 348 26.57 -6.42 -8.97
N THR A 349 25.31 -6.23 -8.59
CA THR A 349 24.16 -6.87 -9.24
C THR A 349 23.99 -6.38 -10.69
N ILE A 350 24.14 -5.09 -10.96
CA ILE A 350 24.11 -4.54 -12.32
C ILE A 350 25.25 -5.13 -13.14
N GLY A 351 26.43 -5.29 -12.55
CA GLY A 351 27.58 -5.92 -13.21
C GLY A 351 27.31 -7.31 -13.76
N VAL A 352 26.57 -8.15 -13.03
CA VAL A 352 26.18 -9.48 -13.52
C VAL A 352 25.08 -9.42 -14.58
N ILE A 353 24.12 -8.51 -14.44
CA ILE A 353 23.05 -8.28 -15.44
C ILE A 353 23.65 -7.83 -16.78
N LEU A 354 24.60 -6.88 -16.74
CA LEU A 354 25.32 -6.43 -17.94
C LEU A 354 26.19 -7.54 -18.56
N SER A 355 26.49 -8.59 -17.80
CA SER A 355 27.20 -9.78 -18.28
C SER A 355 26.26 -10.86 -18.86
N GLY A 356 24.95 -10.59 -18.89
CA GLY A 356 23.94 -11.46 -19.51
C GLY A 356 23.05 -12.24 -18.54
N GLU A 357 23.20 -12.05 -17.22
CA GLU A 357 22.27 -12.64 -16.25
C GLU A 357 20.90 -11.98 -16.30
N ASP A 358 19.85 -12.75 -15.96
CA ASP A 358 18.49 -12.23 -15.95
C ASP A 358 18.30 -11.18 -14.85
N ALA A 359 17.72 -10.04 -15.22
CA ALA A 359 17.55 -8.92 -14.30
C ALA A 359 16.56 -9.20 -13.17
N ALA A 360 15.45 -9.88 -13.44
CA ALA A 360 14.44 -10.18 -12.42
C ALA A 360 14.98 -11.17 -11.39
N ASP A 361 15.64 -12.24 -11.85
CA ASP A 361 16.26 -13.24 -10.97
C ASP A 361 17.42 -12.63 -10.17
N SER A 362 18.25 -11.79 -10.80
CA SER A 362 19.35 -11.09 -10.15
C SER A 362 18.86 -10.16 -9.03
N VAL A 363 17.81 -9.37 -9.27
CA VAL A 363 17.20 -8.51 -8.23
C VAL A 363 16.60 -9.38 -7.13
N ARG A 364 15.83 -10.42 -7.46
CA ARG A 364 15.19 -11.31 -6.47
C ARG A 364 16.20 -11.95 -5.52
N ALA A 365 17.32 -12.43 -6.07
CA ALA A 365 18.37 -13.09 -5.29
C ALA A 365 19.10 -12.12 -4.34
N ASN A 366 19.18 -10.83 -4.68
CA ASN A 366 20.00 -9.86 -3.95
C ASN A 366 19.20 -8.84 -3.12
N LEU A 367 17.87 -8.76 -3.29
CA LEU A 367 17.05 -7.75 -2.62
C LEU A 367 17.16 -7.79 -1.09
N GLN A 368 17.18 -8.99 -0.50
CA GLN A 368 17.34 -9.12 0.96
C GLN A 368 18.73 -8.68 1.43
N ASP A 369 19.75 -8.82 0.59
CA ASP A 369 21.13 -8.39 0.88
C ASP A 369 21.23 -6.88 0.81
N TRP A 370 20.51 -6.25 -0.13
CA TRP A 370 20.36 -4.80 -0.23
C TRP A 370 19.65 -4.21 1.00
N TYR A 371 18.60 -4.88 1.48
CA TYR A 371 17.91 -4.46 2.71
C TYR A 371 18.81 -4.60 3.94
N ARG A 372 19.55 -5.72 4.06
CA ARG A 372 20.52 -5.90 5.13
C ARG A 372 21.60 -4.82 5.11
N ALA A 373 22.14 -4.49 3.94
CA ALA A 373 23.09 -3.40 3.75
C ALA A 373 22.58 -2.06 4.27
N LEU A 374 21.34 -1.75 3.93
CA LEU A 374 20.74 -0.45 4.21
C LEU A 374 20.62 -0.19 5.72
N PHE A 375 20.42 -1.24 6.52
CA PHE A 375 20.09 -1.13 7.94
C PHE A 375 21.10 -1.74 8.91
N SER A 376 22.08 -2.53 8.45
CA SER A 376 23.05 -3.20 9.35
C SER A 376 23.77 -2.22 10.27
N ALA A 377 24.19 -1.07 9.75
CA ALA A 377 24.87 -0.06 10.56
C ALA A 377 23.95 0.50 11.67
N SER A 378 22.67 0.69 11.38
CA SER A 378 21.68 1.17 12.36
C SER A 378 21.38 0.13 13.44
N VAL A 379 21.37 -1.15 13.08
CA VAL A 379 21.23 -2.25 14.06
C VAL A 379 22.46 -2.38 14.95
N GLN A 380 23.66 -2.33 14.36
CA GLN A 380 24.92 -2.39 15.12
C GLN A 380 25.05 -1.22 16.11
N ALA A 381 24.53 -0.05 15.74
CA ALA A 381 24.46 1.12 16.61
C ALA A 381 23.34 1.05 17.68
N GLY A 382 22.52 -0.01 17.69
CA GLY A 382 21.43 -0.20 18.64
C GLY A 382 20.20 0.69 18.40
N ILE A 383 20.10 1.31 17.21
CA ILE A 383 18.96 2.16 16.83
C ILE A 383 17.76 1.32 16.41
N LEU A 384 18.02 0.21 15.72
CA LEU A 384 17.01 -0.74 15.25
C LEU A 384 17.21 -2.11 15.91
N ALA A 385 16.13 -2.90 16.03
CA ALA A 385 16.25 -4.23 16.60
C ALA A 385 16.89 -5.19 15.58
N ALA A 386 17.70 -6.14 16.06
CA ALA A 386 18.33 -7.12 15.17
C ALA A 386 17.31 -7.93 14.35
N ALA A 387 16.13 -8.21 14.92
CA ALA A 387 15.04 -8.90 14.24
C ALA A 387 14.47 -8.10 13.05
N ASP A 388 14.63 -6.77 13.02
CA ASP A 388 14.16 -5.94 11.91
C ASP A 388 14.93 -6.20 10.61
N LEU A 389 16.10 -6.86 10.66
CA LEU A 389 16.88 -7.29 9.48
C LEU A 389 16.38 -8.61 8.87
N ALA A 390 15.47 -9.33 9.53
CA ALA A 390 15.07 -10.67 9.12
C ALA A 390 14.27 -10.72 7.82
N GLY A 391 13.76 -9.57 7.33
CA GLY A 391 13.10 -9.47 6.03
C GLY A 391 11.79 -8.69 6.08
N TYR A 392 10.77 -9.22 5.42
CA TYR A 392 9.48 -8.55 5.25
C TYR A 392 8.79 -8.24 6.57
N ARG A 393 7.97 -7.18 6.55
CA ARG A 393 7.21 -6.73 7.72
C ARG A 393 6.22 -7.81 8.18
N ASN A 394 6.05 -7.90 9.49
CA ASN A 394 5.07 -8.76 10.16
C ASN A 394 3.93 -7.95 10.80
N ARG A 395 3.86 -6.65 10.51
CA ARG A 395 2.86 -5.71 11.04
C ARG A 395 2.32 -4.80 9.94
N PRO A 396 1.11 -4.24 10.11
CA PRO A 396 0.61 -3.18 9.22
C PRO A 396 1.54 -1.97 9.21
N VAL A 397 1.61 -1.30 8.07
CA VAL A 397 2.36 -0.05 7.87
C VAL A 397 1.50 0.91 7.05
N TYR A 398 1.77 2.20 7.14
CA TYR A 398 1.01 3.24 6.47
C TYR A 398 1.97 4.24 5.82
N ILE A 399 1.60 4.70 4.63
CA ILE A 399 2.43 5.64 3.86
C ILE A 399 2.04 7.07 4.22
N ARG A 400 3.04 7.90 4.51
CA ARG A 400 2.80 9.29 4.89
C ARG A 400 2.21 10.09 3.71
N GLY A 401 1.10 10.80 3.94
CA GLY A 401 0.43 11.65 2.96
C GLY A 401 -0.36 10.93 1.87
N SER A 402 -0.52 9.60 1.96
CA SER A 402 -1.13 8.76 0.93
C SER A 402 -2.49 8.22 1.38
N ASN A 403 -3.47 8.13 0.48
CA ASN A 403 -4.73 7.39 0.72
C ASN A 403 -4.55 5.88 0.43
N HIS A 404 -3.48 5.49 -0.25
CA HIS A 404 -3.11 4.09 -0.40
C HIS A 404 -2.73 3.47 0.94
N VAL A 405 -3.34 2.33 1.22
CA VAL A 405 -3.04 1.47 2.36
C VAL A 405 -2.31 0.25 1.81
N PRO A 406 -1.04 0.04 2.20
CA PRO A 406 -0.30 -1.15 1.80
C PRO A 406 -1.06 -2.44 2.14
N PRO A 407 -0.91 -3.49 1.32
CA PRO A 407 -1.58 -4.77 1.56
C PRO A 407 -1.33 -5.33 2.97
N SER A 408 -2.15 -6.30 3.38
CA SER A 408 -1.91 -7.02 4.62
C SER A 408 -0.50 -7.62 4.65
N HIS A 409 0.18 -7.57 5.81
CA HIS A 409 1.51 -8.19 5.97
C HIS A 409 1.49 -9.68 5.66
N ARG A 410 0.33 -10.34 5.80
CA ARG A 410 0.12 -11.76 5.48
C ARG A 410 0.17 -12.05 3.98
N ALA A 411 -0.11 -11.06 3.15
CA ALA A 411 -0.12 -11.18 1.69
C ALA A 411 1.20 -10.71 1.05
N VAL A 412 2.14 -10.16 1.83
CA VAL A 412 3.39 -9.57 1.29
C VAL A 412 4.21 -10.61 0.53
N MET A 413 4.28 -11.85 1.01
CA MET A 413 5.00 -12.93 0.33
C MET A 413 4.41 -13.20 -1.05
N ASP A 414 3.10 -13.49 -1.13
CA ASP A 414 2.39 -13.68 -2.40
C ASP A 414 2.56 -12.49 -3.34
N GLY A 415 2.49 -11.27 -2.80
CA GLY A 415 2.66 -10.05 -3.56
C GLY A 415 4.06 -9.90 -4.17
N MET A 416 5.09 -10.17 -3.38
CA MET A 416 6.48 -10.11 -3.83
C MET A 416 6.81 -11.23 -4.83
N ASP A 417 6.29 -12.44 -4.62
CA ASP A 417 6.43 -13.53 -5.58
C ASP A 417 5.75 -13.19 -6.91
N THR A 418 4.53 -12.65 -6.85
CA THR A 418 3.80 -12.17 -8.05
C THR A 418 4.56 -11.06 -8.76
N LEU A 419 5.13 -10.10 -8.02
CA LEU A 419 5.95 -9.03 -8.60
C LEU A 419 7.14 -9.60 -9.38
N PHE A 420 7.87 -10.55 -8.81
CA PHE A 420 9.02 -11.15 -9.49
C PHE A 420 8.63 -12.05 -10.66
N GLU A 421 7.48 -12.73 -10.61
CA GLU A 421 6.92 -13.42 -11.77
C GLU A 421 6.61 -12.46 -12.92
N LEU A 422 5.95 -11.32 -12.63
CA LEU A 422 5.64 -10.30 -13.62
C LEU A 422 6.92 -9.70 -14.22
N LEU A 423 7.91 -9.39 -13.38
CA LEU A 423 9.21 -8.89 -13.84
C LEU A 423 9.93 -9.88 -14.76
N LYS A 424 9.85 -11.17 -14.45
CA LYS A 424 10.48 -12.24 -15.24
C LYS A 424 9.79 -12.44 -16.59
N GLN A 425 8.47 -12.27 -16.65
CA GLN A 425 7.64 -12.48 -17.84
C GLN A 425 7.58 -11.26 -18.77
N GLU A 426 7.91 -10.07 -18.27
CA GLU A 426 7.88 -8.85 -19.07
C GLU A 426 9.08 -8.77 -20.00
N ASP A 427 8.88 -8.52 -21.29
CA ASP A 427 9.99 -8.40 -22.25
C ASP A 427 10.55 -6.97 -22.33
N GLU A 428 9.74 -5.95 -22.01
CA GLU A 428 10.13 -4.54 -22.13
C GLU A 428 10.87 -4.05 -20.86
N PRO A 429 12.18 -3.72 -20.92
CA PRO A 429 12.95 -3.34 -19.74
C PRO A 429 12.40 -2.09 -19.03
N ILE A 430 11.80 -1.17 -19.80
CA ILE A 430 11.22 0.05 -19.23
C ILE A 430 9.93 -0.22 -18.44
N VAL A 431 9.12 -1.19 -18.90
CA VAL A 431 7.95 -1.65 -18.16
C VAL A 431 8.40 -2.33 -16.88
N ARG A 432 9.43 -3.21 -16.94
CA ARG A 432 10.03 -3.81 -15.74
C ARG A 432 10.44 -2.73 -14.75
N ALA A 433 11.16 -1.71 -15.18
CA ALA A 433 11.65 -0.66 -14.29
C ALA A 433 10.52 0.17 -13.64
N VAL A 434 9.61 0.70 -14.44
CA VAL A 434 8.57 1.62 -13.97
C VAL A 434 7.51 0.89 -13.14
N LEU A 435 6.95 -0.21 -13.67
CA LEU A 435 5.95 -0.98 -12.94
C LEU A 435 6.57 -1.79 -11.80
N GLY A 436 7.80 -2.27 -11.96
CA GLY A 436 8.56 -2.92 -10.89
C GLY A 436 8.76 -2.00 -9.69
N HIS A 437 9.20 -0.77 -9.94
CA HIS A 437 9.28 0.27 -8.90
C HIS A 437 7.92 0.50 -8.24
N PHE A 438 6.90 0.82 -9.06
CA PHE A 438 5.57 1.17 -8.58
C PHE A 438 4.96 0.05 -7.72
N LEU A 439 4.95 -1.19 -8.22
CA LEU A 439 4.37 -2.31 -7.49
C LEU A 439 5.17 -2.69 -6.24
N PHE A 440 6.50 -2.55 -6.26
CA PHE A 440 7.32 -2.74 -5.06
C PHE A 440 6.91 -1.77 -3.94
N VAL A 441 6.80 -0.47 -4.24
CA VAL A 441 6.40 0.53 -3.25
C VAL A 441 4.91 0.44 -2.87
N PHE A 442 4.06 -0.07 -3.77
CA PHE A 442 2.66 -0.39 -3.52
C PHE A 442 2.50 -1.53 -2.51
N ILE A 443 3.25 -2.64 -2.68
CA ILE A 443 3.27 -3.78 -1.74
C ILE A 443 3.84 -3.35 -0.39
N HIS A 444 4.86 -2.48 -0.44
CA HIS A 444 5.54 -1.92 0.73
C HIS A 444 6.07 -3.03 1.67
N PRO A 445 6.94 -3.93 1.19
CA PRO A 445 7.23 -5.20 1.86
C PRO A 445 8.01 -5.06 3.17
N TYR A 446 8.76 -3.98 3.38
CA TYR A 446 9.61 -3.80 4.55
C TYR A 446 9.02 -2.82 5.58
N PRO A 447 9.45 -2.86 6.85
CA PRO A 447 9.07 -1.87 7.86
C PRO A 447 9.52 -0.44 7.53
N ASP A 448 10.69 -0.29 6.91
CA ASP A 448 11.27 0.97 6.42
C ASP A 448 12.16 0.67 5.20
N GLY A 449 12.55 1.70 4.44
CA GLY A 449 13.50 1.60 3.33
C GLY A 449 12.87 1.31 1.97
N ASN A 450 11.55 1.12 1.91
CA ASN A 450 10.83 0.80 0.67
C ASN A 450 11.05 1.83 -0.45
N GLY A 451 11.07 3.13 -0.13
CA GLY A 451 11.37 4.17 -1.13
C GLY A 451 12.78 4.07 -1.70
N ARG A 452 13.78 3.87 -0.84
CA ARG A 452 15.21 3.74 -1.21
C ARG A 452 15.46 2.47 -2.04
N LEU A 453 14.96 1.33 -1.56
CA LEU A 453 15.06 0.06 -2.28
C LEU A 453 14.27 0.06 -3.59
N GLY A 454 13.11 0.72 -3.62
CA GLY A 454 12.32 0.88 -4.85
C GLY A 454 13.10 1.63 -5.93
N ARG A 455 13.78 2.73 -5.58
CA ARG A 455 14.63 3.48 -6.51
C ARG A 455 15.84 2.66 -6.99
N PHE A 456 16.49 1.90 -6.10
CA PHE A 456 17.55 0.96 -6.51
C PHE A 456 17.05 -0.14 -7.45
N LEU A 457 15.88 -0.73 -7.15
CA LEU A 457 15.22 -1.72 -8.01
C LEU A 457 14.91 -1.13 -9.38
N MET A 458 14.34 0.08 -9.43
CA MET A 458 14.06 0.81 -10.68
C MET A 458 15.34 0.95 -11.52
N ASN A 459 16.41 1.48 -10.94
CA ASN A 459 17.66 1.73 -11.65
C ASN A 459 18.36 0.45 -12.09
N THR A 460 18.28 -0.62 -11.30
CA THR A 460 18.81 -1.94 -11.69
C THR A 460 18.08 -2.48 -12.92
N LEU A 461 16.75 -2.32 -12.97
CA LEU A 461 15.95 -2.76 -14.12
C LEU A 461 16.12 -1.84 -15.32
N LEU A 462 16.31 -0.52 -15.14
CA LEU A 462 16.71 0.40 -16.21
C LEU A 462 18.03 -0.03 -16.88
N ALA A 463 19.03 -0.40 -16.07
CA ALA A 463 20.32 -0.87 -16.56
C ALA A 463 20.20 -2.09 -17.48
N SER A 464 19.22 -2.98 -17.22
CA SER A 464 18.94 -4.16 -18.05
C SER A 464 18.48 -3.83 -19.48
N GLY A 465 17.98 -2.61 -19.71
CA GLY A 465 17.65 -2.08 -21.05
C GLY A 465 18.71 -1.12 -21.63
N GLY A 466 19.80 -0.85 -20.90
CA GLY A 466 20.79 0.17 -21.22
C GLY A 466 20.34 1.61 -20.96
N TYR A 467 19.27 1.81 -20.19
CA TYR A 467 18.84 3.15 -19.79
C TYR A 467 19.80 3.74 -18.73
N PRO A 468 19.96 5.07 -18.69
CA PRO A 468 20.82 5.72 -17.71
C PRO A 468 20.26 5.60 -16.29
N TRP A 469 21.16 5.63 -15.30
CA TRP A 469 20.78 5.74 -13.90
C TRP A 469 19.98 7.03 -13.68
N THR A 470 18.76 6.89 -13.17
CA THR A 470 17.81 7.99 -12.99
C THR A 470 17.72 8.38 -11.52
N VAL A 471 17.99 9.65 -11.23
CA VAL A 471 17.90 10.22 -9.87
C VAL A 471 16.60 11.02 -9.75
N ILE A 472 15.78 10.65 -8.77
CA ILE A 472 14.56 11.39 -8.43
C ILE A 472 14.95 12.58 -7.55
N ARG A 473 14.78 13.80 -8.05
CA ARG A 473 15.22 15.01 -7.33
C ARG A 473 14.31 15.40 -6.17
N LEU A 474 14.90 15.77 -5.03
CA LEU A 474 14.22 16.24 -3.82
C LEU A 474 13.28 17.41 -4.11
N LYS A 475 13.71 18.35 -4.97
CA LYS A 475 12.91 19.52 -5.37
C LYS A 475 11.59 19.15 -6.04
N ARG A 476 11.47 17.93 -6.58
CA ARG A 476 10.24 17.40 -7.20
C ARG A 476 9.57 16.31 -6.36
N ARG A 477 9.93 16.15 -5.08
CA ARG A 477 9.35 15.15 -4.18
C ARG A 477 7.82 15.16 -4.18
N GLN A 478 7.19 16.34 -4.16
CA GLN A 478 5.73 16.42 -4.16
C GLN A 478 5.12 15.82 -5.44
N GLN A 479 5.67 16.17 -6.61
CA GLN A 479 5.21 15.63 -7.90
C GLN A 479 5.39 14.11 -7.96
N TYR A 480 6.52 13.60 -7.46
CA TYR A 480 6.76 12.16 -7.37
C TYR A 480 5.73 11.44 -6.49
N MET A 481 5.43 11.99 -5.31
CA MET A 481 4.44 11.40 -4.38
C MET A 481 3.02 11.49 -4.96
N ASP A 482 2.65 12.62 -5.57
CA ASP A 482 1.35 12.80 -6.21
C ASP A 482 1.17 11.82 -7.38
N ALA A 483 2.21 11.60 -8.18
CA ALA A 483 2.19 10.65 -9.28
C ALA A 483 2.01 9.20 -8.79
N LEU A 484 2.67 8.80 -7.71
CA LEU A 484 2.47 7.49 -7.08
C LEU A 484 1.08 7.34 -6.46
N GLU A 485 0.51 8.40 -5.90
CA GLU A 485 -0.85 8.41 -5.37
C GLU A 485 -1.87 8.19 -6.51
N GLN A 486 -1.70 8.87 -7.67
CA GLN A 486 -2.57 8.66 -8.83
C GLN A 486 -2.48 7.23 -9.37
N ALA A 487 -1.30 6.64 -9.39
CA ALA A 487 -1.13 5.24 -9.79
C ALA A 487 -1.77 4.28 -8.76
N SER A 488 -1.55 4.49 -7.46
CA SER A 488 -2.00 3.58 -6.40
C SER A 488 -3.50 3.62 -6.16
N VAL A 489 -4.10 4.82 -6.24
CA VAL A 489 -5.51 5.06 -5.87
C VAL A 489 -6.38 5.30 -7.10
N GLY A 490 -5.87 6.06 -8.08
CA GLY A 490 -6.57 6.36 -9.33
C GLY A 490 -6.40 5.29 -10.40
N GLY A 491 -5.41 4.41 -10.28
CA GLY A 491 -5.07 3.41 -11.30
C GLY A 491 -4.43 4.02 -12.55
N ASP A 492 -3.94 5.26 -12.49
CA ASP A 492 -3.30 5.95 -13.62
C ASP A 492 -1.79 6.05 -13.44
N ILE A 493 -1.04 5.25 -14.19
CA ILE A 493 0.43 5.24 -14.15
C ILE A 493 1.06 6.40 -14.93
N ARG A 494 0.33 7.03 -15.85
CA ARG A 494 0.88 8.01 -16.80
C ARG A 494 1.66 9.13 -16.12
N PRO A 495 1.16 9.77 -15.04
CA PRO A 495 1.91 10.82 -14.36
C PRO A 495 3.26 10.34 -13.82
N PHE A 496 3.32 9.10 -13.31
CA PHE A 496 4.56 8.53 -12.78
C PHE A 496 5.54 8.18 -13.91
N SER A 497 5.04 7.60 -14.99
CA SER A 497 5.82 7.31 -16.19
C SER A 497 6.42 8.58 -16.82
N GLU A 498 5.62 9.63 -17.01
CA GLU A 498 6.08 10.91 -17.54
C GLU A 498 7.11 11.57 -16.61
N PHE A 499 6.87 11.51 -15.30
CA PHE A 499 7.82 11.98 -14.29
C PHE A 499 9.19 11.28 -14.40
N VAL A 500 9.20 9.94 -14.44
CA VAL A 500 10.44 9.16 -14.54
C VAL A 500 11.16 9.45 -15.85
N ARG A 501 10.44 9.56 -16.97
CA ARG A 501 11.02 9.95 -18.27
C ARG A 501 11.70 11.31 -18.20
N GLU A 502 11.09 12.29 -17.54
CA GLU A 502 11.66 13.62 -17.37
C GLU A 502 12.91 13.61 -16.48
N GLU A 503 12.90 12.85 -15.37
CA GLU A 503 14.10 12.70 -14.53
C GLU A 503 15.22 11.96 -15.26
N MET A 504 14.89 11.00 -16.13
CA MET A 504 15.85 10.26 -16.96
C MET A 504 16.55 11.16 -17.98
N ALA A 505 15.88 12.22 -18.45
CA ALA A 505 16.41 13.16 -19.45
C ALA A 505 17.33 14.26 -18.86
N VAL A 506 17.57 14.24 -17.54
CA VAL A 506 18.39 15.24 -16.85
C VAL A 506 19.88 15.05 -17.17
N ASP A 507 20.54 16.12 -17.59
CA ASP A 507 21.99 16.17 -17.74
C ASP A 507 22.67 16.68 -16.46
N TRP A 508 23.22 15.74 -15.69
CA TRP A 508 23.87 15.99 -14.41
C TRP A 508 25.19 16.76 -14.52
N ARG A 509 25.78 16.92 -15.72
CA ARG A 509 26.98 17.75 -15.92
C ARG A 509 26.70 19.25 -15.75
N HIS A 510 25.45 19.65 -15.91
CA HIS A 510 25.01 21.05 -15.89
C HIS A 510 24.10 21.38 -14.70
N GLU A 511 23.76 20.41 -13.86
CA GLU A 511 22.91 20.61 -12.69
C GLU A 511 23.76 20.93 -11.46
N VAL A 512 23.64 22.15 -10.94
CA VAL A 512 24.33 22.58 -9.71
C VAL A 512 23.48 22.16 -8.50
N ASN A 513 24.13 21.55 -7.49
CA ASN A 513 23.53 21.09 -6.23
C ASN A 513 22.74 22.15 -5.47
#